data_AF-A0A9D7QQN5-F1
#
_entry.id   AF-A0A9D7QQN5-F1
#
_cell.length_a   1.000
_cell.length_b   1.000
_cell.length_c   1.000
_cell.angle_alpha   90.00
_cell.angle_beta   90.00
_cell.angle_gamma   90.00
#
_symmetry.space_group_name_H-M   'P 1'
#
loop_
_entity.id
_entity.type
_entity.pdbx_description
1 polymer ?
#
loop_
_entity_poly.entity_id
_entity_poly.type
_entity_poly.pdbx_seq_one_letter_code
_entity_poly.pdbx_strand_id
1 'polypeptide(L)'
;MIFAAFETVVKSCDEANVPVFTSEAGLVSRGALASFGADFYQWGYDAGLQAAWFLKTKHVRDLKPAIVSKRIKLYNTKVAERYGIKPDSTFQTYTPNR
;
A
#
# COMPACT_ATOMS: atom_id res chain seq x y z
N MET A 1 12.05 5.48 -4.29
CA MET A 1 10.63 5.82 -4.07
C MET A 1 10.14 6.57 -5.31
N ILE A 2 9.31 5.93 -6.15
CA ILE A 2 8.72 6.57 -7.35
C ILE A 2 7.37 7.16 -6.93
N PHE A 3 7.40 8.23 -6.13
CA PHE A 3 6.17 8.94 -5.75
C PHE A 3 5.89 10.12 -6.67
N ALA A 4 6.91 10.91 -6.99
CA ALA A 4 6.76 12.12 -7.80
C ALA A 4 6.54 11.83 -9.30
N ALA A 5 7.01 10.68 -9.79
CA ALA A 5 6.90 10.30 -11.21
C ALA A 5 5.87 9.18 -11.45
N PHE A 6 5.03 8.87 -10.46
CA PHE A 6 4.12 7.72 -10.53
C PHE A 6 3.11 7.87 -11.67
N GLU A 7 2.53 9.06 -11.84
CA GLU A 7 1.57 9.34 -12.92
C GLU A 7 2.20 9.17 -14.30
N THR A 8 3.48 9.52 -14.45
CA THR A 8 4.20 9.31 -15.72
C THR A 8 4.33 7.82 -16.04
N VAL A 9 4.62 6.99 -15.03
CA VAL A 9 4.66 5.54 -15.19
C VAL A 9 3.28 4.99 -15.54
N VAL A 10 2.24 5.38 -14.81
CA VAL A 10 0.86 4.96 -15.07
C VAL A 10 0.46 5.32 -16.50
N LYS A 11 0.73 6.55 -16.94
CA LYS A 11 0.43 7.00 -18.31
C LYS A 11 1.13 6.13 -19.36
N SER A 12 2.43 5.89 -19.20
CA SER A 12 3.20 5.07 -20.15
C SER A 12 2.71 3.61 -20.19
N CYS A 13 2.38 3.04 -19.04
CA CYS A 13 1.83 1.69 -18.94
C CYS A 13 0.42 1.60 -19.55
N ASP A 14 -0.41 2.63 -19.33
CA ASP A 14 -1.75 2.73 -19.89
C ASP A 14 -1.75 2.84 -21.42
N GLU A 15 -0.80 3.58 -22.00
CA GLU A 15 -0.57 3.65 -23.46
C GLU A 15 -0.16 2.29 -24.04
N ALA A 16 0.60 1.51 -23.26
CA ALA A 16 1.01 0.15 -23.61
C ALA A 16 -0.02 -0.93 -23.24
N ASN A 17 -1.17 -0.56 -22.67
CA ASN A 17 -2.19 -1.48 -22.15
C ASN A 17 -1.64 -2.49 -21.13
N VAL A 18 -0.75 -2.04 -20.25
CA VAL A 18 -0.12 -2.83 -19.17
C VAL A 18 -0.66 -2.37 -17.81
N PRO A 19 -1.31 -3.22 -17.01
CA PRO A 19 -1.79 -2.84 -15.70
C PRO A 19 -0.64 -2.66 -14.70
N VAL A 20 -0.74 -1.64 -13.84
CA VAL A 20 0.26 -1.34 -12.81
C VAL A 20 -0.16 -1.90 -11.45
N PHE A 21 0.74 -2.64 -10.79
CA PHE A 21 0.59 -3.09 -9.41
C PHE A 21 1.60 -2.38 -8.51
N THR A 22 1.24 -2.15 -7.25
CA THR A 22 2.07 -1.40 -6.31
C THR A 22 2.09 -2.03 -4.92
N SER A 23 3.08 -1.67 -4.10
CA SER A 23 3.11 -2.05 -2.68
C SER A 23 2.42 -1.05 -1.78
N GLU A 24 1.84 0.03 -2.32
CA GLU A 24 1.32 1.12 -1.51
C GLU A 24 -0.11 1.50 -1.88
N ALA A 25 -1.00 1.42 -0.89
CA ALA A 25 -2.44 1.66 -1.06
C ALA A 25 -2.75 3.06 -1.60
N GLY A 26 -1.98 4.07 -1.20
CA GLY A 26 -2.15 5.46 -1.66
C GLY A 26 -1.89 5.67 -3.16
N LEU A 27 -1.21 4.74 -3.83
CA LEU A 27 -0.96 4.81 -5.27
C LEU A 27 -2.09 4.19 -6.10
N VAL A 28 -2.99 3.41 -5.47
CA VAL A 28 -4.19 2.85 -6.12
C VAL A 28 -5.16 3.95 -6.56
N SER A 29 -5.26 5.03 -5.77
CA SER A 29 -6.04 6.21 -6.15
C SER A 29 -5.42 7.01 -7.30
N ARG A 30 -4.14 6.78 -7.59
CA ARG A 30 -3.38 7.47 -8.64
C ARG A 30 -3.23 6.64 -9.92
N GLY A 31 -4.01 5.56 -10.05
CA GLY A 31 -4.12 4.78 -11.29
C GLY A 31 -3.47 3.40 -11.28
N ALA A 32 -2.86 2.96 -10.17
CA ALA A 32 -2.56 1.54 -10.02
C ALA A 32 -3.85 0.70 -9.99
N LEU A 33 -3.79 -0.47 -10.61
CA LEU A 33 -4.86 -1.46 -10.57
C LEU A 33 -5.06 -1.98 -9.16
N ALA A 34 -3.99 -2.41 -8.50
CA ALA A 34 -4.06 -2.97 -7.16
C ALA A 34 -2.78 -2.78 -6.36
N SER A 35 -2.91 -2.89 -5.05
CA SER A 35 -1.81 -2.87 -4.10
C SER A 35 -1.84 -4.04 -3.14
N PHE A 36 -0.64 -4.47 -2.74
CA PHE A 36 -0.42 -5.35 -1.61
C PHE A 36 0.72 -4.79 -0.74
N GLY A 37 0.35 -4.11 0.33
CA GLY A 37 1.25 -3.26 1.09
C GLY A 37 1.18 -3.45 2.59
N ALA A 38 2.15 -2.89 3.30
CA ALA A 38 2.06 -2.75 4.75
C ALA A 38 0.91 -1.79 5.10
N ASP A 39 0.20 -2.09 6.20
CA ASP A 39 -0.63 -1.08 6.85
C ASP A 39 0.30 -0.10 7.58
N PHE A 40 0.65 1.01 6.93
CA PHE A 40 1.59 2.00 7.47
C PHE A 40 1.09 2.65 8.76
N TYR A 41 -0.23 2.77 8.95
CA TYR A 41 -0.78 3.29 10.20
C TYR A 41 -0.50 2.32 11.34
N GLN A 42 -0.84 1.03 11.16
CA GLN A 42 -0.55 0.01 12.17
C GLN A 42 0.96 -0.13 12.43
N TRP A 43 1.78 -0.11 11.38
CA TRP A 43 3.22 -0.25 11.53
C TRP A 43 3.84 0.94 12.29
N GLY A 44 3.37 2.16 12.04
CA GLY A 44 3.75 3.35 12.80
C GLY A 44 3.31 3.30 14.26
N TYR A 45 2.10 2.77 14.52
CA TYR A 45 1.62 2.53 15.89
C TYR A 45 2.51 1.53 16.64
N ASP A 46 2.84 0.40 16.01
CA ASP A 46 3.73 -0.62 16.58
C ASP A 46 5.13 -0.04 16.90
N ALA A 47 5.66 0.79 16.00
CA ALA A 47 6.92 1.50 16.22
C ALA A 47 6.83 2.49 17.40
N GLY A 48 5.72 3.22 17.52
CA GLY A 48 5.45 4.11 18.64
C GLY A 48 5.39 3.38 19.99
N LEU A 49 4.78 2.20 20.03
CA LEU A 49 4.77 1.35 21.23
C LEU A 49 6.17 0.90 21.63
N GLN A 50 7.01 0.49 20.68
CA GLN A 50 8.41 0.14 20.95
C GLN A 50 9.20 1.33 21.49
N ALA A 51 8.99 2.53 20.91
CA ALA A 51 9.63 3.76 21.39
C ALA A 51 9.18 4.10 22.83
N ALA A 52 7.89 4.03 23.13
CA ALA A 52 7.36 4.28 24.48
C ALA A 52 7.90 3.26 25.50
N TRP A 53 7.94 1.98 25.14
CA TRP A 53 8.53 0.92 25.96
C TRP A 53 10.00 1.20 26.25
N PHE A 54 10.79 1.53 25.23
CA PHE A 54 12.20 1.89 25.41
C PHE A 54 12.38 3.11 26.31
N LEU A 55 11.56 4.16 26.12
CA LEU A 55 11.65 5.35 26.97
C LEU A 55 11.40 5.03 28.45
N LYS A 56 10.57 4.04 28.74
CA LYS A 56 10.26 3.57 30.11
C LYS A 56 11.35 2.66 30.68
N THR A 57 11.88 1.72 29.90
CA THR A 57 12.82 0.70 30.39
C THR A 57 14.29 1.12 30.24
N LYS A 58 14.64 1.83 29.17
CA LYS A 58 16.02 2.11 28.71
C LYS A 58 16.81 0.88 28.26
N HIS A 59 16.15 -0.27 28.07
CA HIS A 59 16.79 -1.51 27.64
C HIS A 59 16.93 -1.56 26.12
N VAL A 60 18.12 -1.24 25.60
CA VAL A 60 18.39 -1.21 24.14
C VAL A 60 18.49 -2.62 23.53
N ARG A 61 19.04 -3.59 24.27
CA ARG A 61 19.34 -4.93 23.74
C ARG A 61 18.08 -5.76 23.40
N ASP A 62 16.94 -5.41 23.98
CA ASP A 62 15.69 -6.11 23.77
C ASP A 62 14.87 -5.51 22.61
N LEU A 63 15.29 -4.36 22.06
CA LEU A 63 14.68 -3.78 20.86
C LEU A 63 15.04 -4.62 19.65
N LYS A 64 14.03 -5.10 18.93
CA LYS A 64 14.18 -5.85 17.68
C LYS A 64 13.36 -5.19 16.58
N PRO A 65 13.86 -5.15 15.34
CA PRO A 65 13.06 -4.70 14.20
C PRO A 65 11.75 -5.49 14.14
N ALA A 66 10.62 -4.77 14.15
CA ALA A 66 9.31 -5.38 13.95
C ALA A 66 9.09 -5.71 12.48
N ILE A 67 8.66 -6.94 12.21
CA ILE A 67 8.15 -7.33 10.90
C ILE A 67 6.72 -6.79 10.76
N VAL A 68 6.36 -6.36 9.55
CA VAL A 68 5.00 -5.91 9.22
C VAL A 68 3.97 -6.95 9.66
N SER A 69 3.12 -6.56 10.62
CA SER A 69 2.09 -7.41 11.24
C SER A 69 0.83 -7.54 10.37
N LYS A 70 0.49 -6.48 9.63
CA LYS A 70 -0.73 -6.40 8.82
C LYS A 70 -0.43 -5.88 7.43
N ARG A 71 -1.02 -6.53 6.43
CA ARG A 71 -0.96 -6.12 5.02
C ARG A 71 -2.34 -5.85 4.46
N ILE A 72 -2.42 -4.84 3.61
CA ILE A 72 -3.65 -4.41 2.95
C ILE A 72 -3.58 -4.84 1.49
N LYS A 73 -4.64 -5.53 1.04
CA LYS A 73 -4.94 -5.78 -0.37
C LYS A 73 -6.02 -4.80 -0.79
N LEU A 74 -5.73 -3.91 -1.74
CA LEU A 74 -6.67 -2.88 -2.21
C LEU A 74 -6.62 -2.81 -3.73
N TYR A 75 -7.76 -2.70 -4.41
CA TYR A 75 -7.79 -2.51 -5.86
C TYR A 75 -8.72 -1.36 -6.28
N ASN A 76 -8.41 -0.75 -7.42
CA ASN A 76 -9.21 0.32 -8.03
C ASN A 76 -10.26 -0.29 -8.96
N THR A 77 -11.54 -0.07 -8.66
CA THR A 77 -12.65 -0.64 -9.42
C THR A 77 -12.69 -0.17 -10.87
N LYS A 78 -12.45 1.13 -11.13
CA LYS A 78 -12.46 1.69 -12.50
C LYS A 78 -11.32 1.12 -13.36
N VAL A 79 -10.13 0.98 -12.76
CA VAL A 79 -8.97 0.40 -13.47
C VAL A 79 -9.18 -1.09 -13.72
N ALA A 80 -9.74 -1.81 -12.74
CA ALA A 80 -10.08 -3.21 -12.88
C ALA A 80 -11.09 -3.46 -14.01
N GLU A 81 -12.11 -2.61 -14.13
CA GLU A 81 -13.07 -2.63 -15.23
C GLU A 81 -12.40 -2.38 -16.58
N ARG A 82 -11.52 -1.37 -16.69
CA ARG A 82 -10.77 -1.06 -17.92
C ARG A 82 -9.97 -2.25 -18.44
N TYR A 83 -9.32 -2.99 -17.54
CA TYR A 83 -8.48 -4.14 -17.89
C TYR A 83 -9.25 -5.48 -17.88
N GLY A 84 -10.54 -5.48 -17.56
CA GLY A 84 -11.36 -6.71 -17.47
C GLY A 84 -10.90 -7.67 -16.36
N ILE A 85 -10.28 -7.16 -15.30
CA ILE A 85 -9.73 -7.95 -14.19
C ILE A 85 -10.70 -7.93 -13.01
N LYS A 86 -10.95 -9.09 -12.41
CA LYS A 86 -11.77 -9.22 -11.20
C LYS A 86 -10.94 -9.82 -10.07
N PRO A 87 -10.43 -9.01 -9.13
CA PRO A 87 -9.76 -9.51 -7.93
C PRO A 87 -10.70 -10.34 -7.06
N ASP A 88 -10.12 -11.25 -6.27
CA ASP A 88 -10.88 -12.09 -5.34
C ASP A 88 -11.46 -11.29 -4.16
N SER A 89 -12.30 -11.95 -3.35
CA SER A 89 -12.97 -11.33 -2.20
C SER A 89 -12.03 -10.92 -1.06
N THR A 90 -10.74 -11.26 -1.13
CA THR A 90 -9.75 -10.84 -0.12
C THR A 90 -9.23 -9.43 -0.37
N PHE A 91 -9.54 -8.82 -1.51
CA PHE A 91 -9.20 -7.43 -1.81
C PHE A 91 -10.30 -6.47 -1.36
N GLN A 92 -9.87 -5.38 -0.71
CA GLN A 92 -10.72 -4.23 -0.45
C GLN A 92 -10.85 -3.40 -1.73
N THR A 93 -11.96 -2.68 -1.86
CA THR A 93 -12.24 -1.81 -3.01
C THR A 93 -11.85 -0.37 -2.73
N TYR A 94 -11.20 0.25 -3.70
CA TYR A 94 -11.11 1.69 -3.85
C TYR A 94 -12.02 2.11 -5.00
N THR A 95 -13.05 2.88 -4.69
CA THR A 95 -13.92 3.50 -5.70
C THR A 95 -13.55 4.98 -5.77
N PRO A 96 -12.89 5.44 -6.85
CA PRO A 96 -12.70 6.88 -7.06
C PRO A 96 -14.08 7.52 -7.16
N ASN A 97 -14.34 8.52 -6.31
CA ASN A 97 -15.64 9.20 -6.14
C ASN A 97 -16.46 9.32 -7.45
N ARG A 98 -17.77 9.11 -7.31
CA ARG A 98 -18.77 9.35 -8.35
C ARG A 98 -18.74 10.79 -8.82
#